data_AF-A0A4Q5QPV1-F1
#
_entry.id   AF-A0A4Q5QPV1-F1
#
_cell.length_a   1.000
_cell.length_b   1.000
_cell.length_c   1.000
_cell.angle_alpha   90.00
_cell.angle_beta   90.00
_cell.angle_gamma   90.00
#
_symmetry.space_group_name_H-M   'P 1'
#
loop_
_entity.id
_entity.type
_entity.pdbx_description
1 polymer ?
#
loop_
_entity_poly.entity_id
_entity_poly.type
_entity_poly.pdbx_seq_one_letter_code
_entity_poly.pdbx_strand_id
1 'polypeptide(L)'
;RQEEADRQARPDDGLNHVLGQVAVRLIRKYLESLPHQPGVLPLRIVAQETAMVATVFADVPGRAAPLPVRILGRADRIDGLPDGRRRVVDYKTGLVERRELNLRGTQNPLSAAETVERLLTESSSGADKVRQLWLYRFMLESDELHPAPPGSEAAIMSLRKIDEGLLTAPLDFITEGTGEPDFLKASAELVARLARRVLDPTEAIRKTDDLAKCEYCPYRGICAR
;
A
#
# COMPACT_ATOMS: atom_id res chain seq x y z
N ARG A 1 33.38 -42.97 -14.50
CA ARG A 1 32.34 -42.73 -13.47
C ARG A 1 33.01 -42.08 -12.27
N GLN A 2 33.39 -40.81 -12.40
CA GLN A 2 33.94 -40.02 -11.29
C GLN A 2 33.88 -38.54 -11.69
N GLU A 3 32.69 -38.08 -12.06
CA GLU A 3 32.42 -36.67 -12.41
C GLU A 3 31.20 -36.10 -11.67
N GLU A 4 30.60 -36.85 -10.73
CA GLU A 4 29.40 -36.41 -10.00
C GLU A 4 29.67 -35.87 -8.58
N ALA A 5 30.93 -35.85 -8.11
CA ALA A 5 31.22 -35.56 -6.69
C ALA A 5 31.61 -34.12 -6.36
N ASP A 6 31.85 -33.23 -7.34
CA ASP A 6 32.28 -31.85 -7.05
C ASP A 6 31.41 -30.83 -7.80
N ARG A 7 30.11 -30.85 -7.51
CA ARG A 7 29.28 -29.65 -7.68
C ARG A 7 29.61 -28.73 -6.51
N GLN A 8 30.76 -28.06 -6.57
CA GLN A 8 31.09 -26.98 -5.64
C GLN A 8 29.89 -26.04 -5.59
N ALA A 9 29.19 -26.02 -4.44
CA ALA A 9 28.07 -25.14 -4.22
C ALA A 9 28.59 -23.72 -4.43
N ARG A 10 28.05 -23.01 -5.42
CA ARG A 10 28.42 -21.62 -5.61
C ARG A 10 28.03 -20.87 -4.34
N PRO A 11 28.77 -19.83 -3.92
CA PRO A 11 28.38 -19.01 -2.76
C PRO A 11 26.92 -18.56 -2.82
N ASP A 12 26.42 -18.31 -4.03
CA ASP A 12 25.03 -17.98 -4.34
C ASP A 12 24.05 -19.14 -4.08
N ASP A 13 24.46 -20.38 -4.30
CA ASP A 13 23.64 -21.57 -4.03
C ASP A 13 23.43 -21.76 -2.51
N GLY A 14 24.44 -21.41 -1.70
CA GLY A 14 24.33 -21.39 -0.24
C GLY A 14 23.41 -20.29 0.28
N LEU A 15 23.55 -19.06 -0.23
CA LEU A 15 22.68 -17.94 0.14
C LEU A 15 21.23 -18.20 -0.30
N ASN A 16 21.01 -18.70 -1.51
CA ASN A 16 19.69 -19.06 -2.01
C ASN A 16 19.05 -20.17 -1.16
N HIS A 17 19.84 -21.16 -0.73
CA HIS A 17 19.36 -22.19 0.20
C HIS A 17 18.91 -21.59 1.53
N VAL A 18 19.70 -20.69 2.12
CA VAL A 18 19.35 -19.98 3.36
C VAL A 18 18.08 -19.12 3.17
N LEU A 19 17.98 -18.37 2.08
CA LEU A 19 16.79 -17.57 1.75
C LEU A 19 15.54 -18.45 1.61
N GLY A 20 15.67 -19.62 0.96
CA GLY A 20 14.61 -20.61 0.85
C GLY A 20 14.15 -21.12 2.22
N GLN A 21 15.09 -21.45 3.11
CA GLN A 21 14.76 -21.86 4.49
C GLN A 21 14.05 -20.75 5.28
N VAL A 22 14.50 -19.50 5.14
CA VAL A 22 13.84 -18.34 5.76
C VAL A 22 12.42 -18.19 5.24
N ALA A 23 12.19 -18.29 3.92
CA ALA A 23 10.86 -18.20 3.32
C ALA A 23 9.93 -19.31 3.85
N VAL A 24 10.38 -20.57 3.87
CA VAL A 24 9.61 -21.70 4.41
C VAL A 24 9.23 -21.46 5.88
N ARG A 25 10.17 -20.96 6.69
CA ARG A 25 9.92 -20.67 8.10
C ARG A 25 8.89 -19.55 8.28
N LEU A 26 8.96 -18.48 7.48
CA LEU A 26 8.00 -17.37 7.53
C LEU A 26 6.59 -17.82 7.13
N ILE A 27 6.47 -18.59 6.04
CA ILE A 27 5.18 -19.14 5.60
C ILE A 27 4.60 -20.07 6.66
N ARG A 28 5.42 -20.95 7.24
CA ARG A 28 4.99 -21.84 8.32
C ARG A 28 4.47 -21.05 9.52
N LYS A 29 5.26 -20.08 10.02
CA LYS A 29 4.84 -19.20 11.12
C LYS A 29 3.53 -18.48 10.81
N TYR A 30 3.37 -18.01 9.57
CA TYR A 30 2.14 -17.35 9.14
C TYR A 30 0.93 -18.31 9.24
N LEU A 31 1.01 -19.49 8.63
CA LEU A 31 -0.08 -20.46 8.65
C LEU A 31 -0.43 -20.93 10.08
N GLU A 32 0.59 -21.20 10.90
CA GLU A 32 0.43 -21.61 12.30
C GLU A 32 -0.18 -20.50 13.17
N SER A 33 0.02 -19.23 12.81
CA SER A 33 -0.56 -18.11 13.55
C SER A 33 -2.05 -17.87 13.24
N LEU A 34 -2.57 -18.32 12.08
CA LEU A 34 -3.93 -18.02 11.63
C LEU A 34 -5.02 -18.33 12.67
N PRO A 35 -4.98 -19.46 13.41
CA PRO A 35 -5.97 -19.77 14.45
C PRO A 35 -5.98 -18.79 15.62
N HIS A 36 -4.87 -18.08 15.83
CA HIS A 36 -4.68 -17.15 16.95
C HIS A 36 -4.86 -15.68 16.53
N GLN A 37 -5.03 -15.40 15.24
CA GLN A 37 -5.23 -14.04 14.76
C GLN A 37 -6.71 -13.63 14.80
N PRO A 38 -7.07 -12.55 15.51
CA PRO A 38 -8.46 -12.13 15.61
C PRO A 38 -9.01 -11.67 14.26
N GLY A 39 -10.20 -12.14 13.91
CA GLY A 39 -10.93 -11.68 12.71
C GLY A 39 -10.32 -12.11 11.38
N VAL A 40 -9.39 -13.07 11.37
CA VAL A 40 -8.80 -13.65 10.15
C VAL A 40 -9.53 -14.92 9.71
N LEU A 41 -10.08 -15.69 10.66
CA LEU A 41 -10.85 -16.90 10.37
C LEU A 41 -12.37 -16.64 10.48
N PRO A 42 -13.21 -17.31 9.66
CA PRO A 42 -12.83 -18.22 8.58
C PRO A 42 -12.16 -17.48 7.42
N LEU A 43 -11.02 -18.00 6.93
CA LEU A 43 -10.32 -17.38 5.82
C LEU A 43 -11.08 -17.65 4.53
N ARG A 44 -11.73 -16.61 3.98
CA ARG A 44 -12.45 -16.69 2.70
C ARG A 44 -11.69 -15.90 1.66
N ILE A 45 -10.80 -16.56 0.93
CA ILE A 45 -10.04 -15.93 -0.15
C ILE A 45 -10.98 -15.80 -1.37
N VAL A 46 -11.28 -14.56 -1.75
CA VAL A 46 -12.09 -14.24 -2.93
C VAL A 46 -11.23 -14.28 -4.18
N ALA A 47 -10.02 -13.70 -4.10
CA ALA A 47 -9.09 -13.64 -5.21
C ALA A 47 -7.64 -13.49 -4.73
N GLN A 48 -6.68 -13.80 -5.60
CA GLN A 48 -5.24 -13.62 -5.37
C GLN A 48 -4.62 -12.98 -6.60
N GLU A 49 -3.54 -12.22 -6.40
CA GLU A 49 -2.70 -11.67 -7.48
C GLU A 49 -3.51 -10.92 -8.56
N THR A 50 -4.53 -10.19 -8.11
CA THR A 50 -5.60 -9.63 -8.95
C THR A 50 -5.28 -8.20 -9.36
N ALA A 51 -5.38 -7.91 -10.66
CA ALA A 51 -5.24 -6.55 -11.16
C ALA A 51 -6.42 -5.68 -10.71
N MET A 52 -6.14 -4.44 -10.33
CA MET A 52 -7.11 -3.46 -9.88
C MET A 52 -6.98 -2.20 -10.72
N VAL A 53 -8.12 -1.59 -11.06
CA VAL A 53 -8.18 -0.36 -11.85
C VAL A 53 -9.23 0.55 -11.27
N ALA A 54 -8.89 1.83 -11.14
CA ALA A 54 -9.85 2.90 -10.94
C ALA A 54 -9.58 4.03 -11.94
N THR A 55 -10.61 4.77 -12.32
CA THR A 55 -10.46 5.95 -13.18
C THR A 55 -11.05 7.16 -12.47
N VAL A 56 -10.23 8.21 -12.32
CA VAL A 56 -10.65 9.52 -11.80
C VAL A 56 -10.56 10.52 -12.93
N PHE A 57 -11.57 11.36 -13.10
CA PHE A 57 -11.54 12.44 -14.08
C PHE A 57 -11.11 13.73 -13.39
N ALA A 58 -9.93 14.24 -13.73
CA ALA A 58 -9.35 15.43 -13.12
C ALA A 58 -9.45 16.64 -14.04
N ASP A 59 -10.02 17.74 -13.55
CA ASP A 59 -10.01 19.02 -14.26
C ASP A 59 -8.61 19.65 -14.17
N VAL A 60 -7.89 19.65 -15.29
CA VAL A 60 -6.53 20.21 -15.38
C VAL A 60 -6.58 21.54 -16.11
N PRO A 61 -6.05 22.64 -15.55
CA PRO A 61 -6.01 23.94 -16.20
C PRO A 61 -5.42 23.87 -17.63
N GLY A 62 -6.06 24.55 -18.57
CA GLY A 62 -5.64 24.56 -19.97
C GLY A 62 -6.13 23.37 -20.81
N ARG A 63 -6.90 22.43 -20.24
CA ARG A 63 -7.58 21.37 -21.00
C ARG A 63 -9.06 21.66 -21.18
N ALA A 64 -9.60 21.29 -22.34
CA ALA A 64 -11.02 21.47 -22.67
C ALA A 64 -11.93 20.38 -22.08
N ALA A 65 -11.37 19.22 -21.72
CA ALA A 65 -12.10 18.10 -21.12
C ALA A 65 -11.32 17.55 -19.91
N PRO A 66 -12.03 16.95 -18.93
CA PRO A 66 -11.38 16.30 -17.79
C PRO A 66 -10.38 15.23 -18.25
N LEU A 67 -9.21 15.21 -17.63
CA LEU A 67 -8.19 14.20 -17.89
C LEU A 67 -8.56 12.89 -17.20
N PRO A 68 -8.67 11.75 -17.91
CA PRO A 68 -8.81 10.44 -17.27
C PRO A 68 -7.48 10.02 -16.63
N VAL A 69 -7.47 9.99 -15.30
CA VAL A 69 -6.38 9.50 -14.45
C VAL A 69 -6.68 8.06 -14.07
N ARG A 70 -5.99 7.12 -14.73
CA ARG A 70 -6.12 5.69 -14.44
C ARG A 70 -5.14 5.30 -13.34
N ILE A 71 -5.68 4.80 -12.24
CA ILE A 71 -4.93 4.20 -11.14
C ILE A 71 -4.89 2.70 -11.40
N LEU A 72 -3.69 2.13 -11.45
CA LEU A 72 -3.46 0.71 -11.68
C LEU A 72 -2.76 0.13 -10.47
N GLY A 73 -3.21 -1.03 -10.03
CA GLY A 73 -2.59 -1.77 -8.93
C GLY A 73 -2.75 -3.27 -9.10
N ARG A 74 -2.11 -4.00 -8.19
CA ARG A 74 -2.32 -5.44 -8.03
C ARG A 74 -2.46 -5.75 -6.55
N ALA A 75 -3.52 -6.45 -6.18
CA ALA A 75 -3.70 -6.97 -4.82
C ALA A 75 -3.09 -8.37 -4.74
N ASP A 76 -2.23 -8.60 -3.74
CA ASP A 76 -1.68 -9.94 -3.47
C ASP A 76 -2.81 -10.90 -3.10
N ARG A 77 -3.74 -10.46 -2.25
CA ARG A 77 -4.91 -11.23 -1.83
C ARG A 77 -6.12 -10.35 -1.54
N ILE A 78 -7.31 -10.84 -1.87
CA ILE A 78 -8.59 -10.25 -1.48
C ILE A 78 -9.36 -11.28 -0.66
N ASP A 79 -9.68 -10.93 0.58
CA ASP A 79 -10.50 -11.72 1.49
C ASP A 79 -11.95 -11.21 1.49
N GLY A 80 -12.91 -12.12 1.69
CA GLY A 80 -14.31 -11.83 1.93
C GLY A 80 -14.61 -11.84 3.43
N LEU A 81 -15.22 -10.76 3.93
CA LEU A 81 -15.60 -10.62 5.33
C LEU A 81 -17.01 -11.18 5.58
N PRO A 82 -17.34 -11.58 6.83
CA PRO A 82 -18.64 -12.17 7.16
C PRO A 82 -19.85 -11.26 6.88
N ASP A 83 -19.65 -9.93 6.90
CA ASP A 83 -20.66 -8.91 6.61
C ASP A 83 -20.78 -8.57 5.11
N GLY A 84 -20.08 -9.31 4.24
CA GLY A 84 -20.08 -9.12 2.80
C GLY A 84 -19.06 -8.09 2.29
N ARG A 85 -18.43 -7.32 3.18
CA ARG A 85 -17.32 -6.43 2.80
C ARG A 85 -16.13 -7.24 2.30
N ARG A 86 -15.20 -6.58 1.61
CA ARG A 86 -13.94 -7.20 1.17
C ARG A 86 -12.75 -6.57 1.87
N ARG A 87 -11.64 -7.30 1.95
CA ARG A 87 -10.37 -6.80 2.49
C ARG A 87 -9.23 -7.13 1.54
N VAL A 88 -8.52 -6.12 1.04
CA VAL A 88 -7.22 -6.34 0.39
C VAL A 88 -6.18 -6.63 1.47
N VAL A 89 -5.36 -7.65 1.25
CA VAL A 89 -4.20 -8.00 2.09
C VAL A 89 -2.94 -7.93 1.25
N ASP A 90 -2.02 -7.04 1.64
CA ASP A 90 -0.70 -6.86 1.05
C ASP A 90 0.36 -7.49 1.96
N TYR A 91 1.16 -8.40 1.42
CA TYR A 91 2.20 -9.09 2.17
C TYR A 91 3.50 -8.30 2.14
N LYS A 92 4.02 -7.95 3.32
CA LYS A 92 5.33 -7.32 3.45
C LYS A 92 6.31 -8.28 4.12
N THR A 93 7.39 -8.61 3.40
CA THR A 93 8.54 -9.37 3.93
C THR A 93 9.45 -8.53 4.82
N GLY A 94 9.34 -7.20 4.72
CA GLY A 94 9.99 -6.23 5.61
C GLY A 94 9.26 -6.07 6.94
N LEU A 95 9.84 -5.24 7.82
CA LEU A 95 9.19 -4.83 9.05
C LEU A 95 8.21 -3.69 8.75
N VAL A 96 6.97 -3.86 9.17
CA VAL A 96 5.97 -2.79 9.28
C VAL A 96 5.42 -2.83 10.69
N GLU A 97 5.34 -1.65 11.32
CA GLU A 97 4.80 -1.49 12.66
C GLU A 97 3.54 -0.61 12.65
N ARG A 98 2.57 -0.93 13.52
CA ARG A 98 1.29 -0.21 13.62
C ARG A 98 1.44 1.32 13.72
N ARG A 99 2.48 1.80 14.41
CA ARG A 99 2.73 3.25 14.59
C ARG A 99 3.00 3.97 13.26
N GLU A 100 3.54 3.28 12.26
CA GLU A 100 3.81 3.85 10.94
C GLU A 100 2.53 4.08 10.13
N LEU A 101 1.43 3.41 10.51
CA LEU A 101 0.14 3.48 9.81
C LEU A 101 -0.82 4.52 10.42
N ASN A 102 -0.40 5.21 11.49
CA ASN A 102 -1.19 6.31 12.07
C ASN A 102 -0.64 7.67 11.61
N LEU A 103 -1.19 8.20 10.51
CA LEU A 103 -0.77 9.51 9.98
C LEU A 103 -1.14 10.70 10.87
N ARG A 104 -2.25 10.61 11.62
CA ARG A 104 -2.64 11.66 12.56
C ARG A 104 -1.60 11.83 13.67
N GLY A 105 -0.90 10.75 14.04
CA GLY A 105 -0.01 10.73 15.20
C GLY A 105 -0.76 10.44 16.50
N THR A 106 -0.02 10.19 17.58
CA THR A 106 -0.58 9.78 18.89
C THR A 106 -0.46 10.84 19.97
N GLN A 107 0.69 11.49 20.10
CA GLN A 107 0.95 12.45 21.19
C GLN A 107 0.33 13.83 20.92
N ASN A 108 0.50 14.35 19.70
CA ASN A 108 -0.07 15.60 19.23
C ASN A 108 -0.78 15.33 17.90
N PRO A 109 -2.02 14.82 17.93
CA PRO A 109 -2.71 14.41 16.72
C PRO A 109 -3.00 15.61 15.82
N LEU A 110 -2.67 15.47 14.55
CA LEU A 110 -3.01 16.43 13.51
C LEU A 110 -4.53 16.51 13.33
N SER A 111 -5.01 17.68 12.90
CA SER A 111 -6.39 17.80 12.41
C SER A 111 -6.59 16.92 11.17
N ALA A 112 -7.85 16.62 10.83
CA ALA A 112 -8.16 15.81 9.65
C ALA A 112 -7.63 16.45 8.36
N ALA A 113 -7.79 17.77 8.22
CA ALA A 113 -7.27 18.53 7.07
C ALA A 113 -5.74 18.47 6.97
N GLU A 114 -5.01 18.69 8.07
CA GLU A 114 -3.54 18.55 8.09
C GLU A 114 -3.10 17.12 7.78
N THR A 115 -3.87 16.12 8.22
CA THR A 115 -3.60 14.71 7.94
C THR A 115 -3.80 14.38 6.46
N VAL A 116 -4.80 14.98 5.80
CA VAL A 116 -4.96 14.92 4.34
C VAL A 116 -3.75 15.53 3.65
N GLU A 117 -3.30 16.72 4.06
CA GLU A 117 -2.10 17.34 3.44
C GLU A 117 -0.85 16.46 3.64
N ARG A 118 -0.69 15.86 4.82
CA ARG A 118 0.37 14.89 5.09
C ARG A 118 0.27 13.66 4.18
N LEU A 119 -0.93 13.11 3.99
CA LEU A 119 -1.19 11.99 3.07
C LEU A 119 -0.77 12.34 1.64
N LEU A 120 -0.92 13.58 1.17
CA LEU A 120 -0.59 13.96 -0.21
C LEU A 120 0.86 14.41 -0.42
N THR A 121 1.52 14.91 0.62
CA THR A 121 2.80 15.62 0.47
C THR A 121 3.98 14.97 1.19
N GLU A 122 3.75 14.28 2.31
CA GLU A 122 4.84 13.76 3.12
C GLU A 122 5.50 12.58 2.41
N SER A 123 6.82 12.65 2.22
CA SER A 123 7.58 11.57 1.58
C SER A 123 8.17 10.58 2.58
N SER A 124 7.47 10.28 3.69
CA SER A 124 7.89 9.31 4.69
C SER A 124 7.45 7.88 4.33
N SER A 125 8.17 6.87 4.83
CA SER A 125 7.81 5.47 4.60
C SER A 125 6.46 5.09 5.24
N GLY A 126 6.02 5.80 6.29
CA GLY A 126 4.70 5.62 6.90
C GLY A 126 3.59 6.16 6.00
N ALA A 127 3.74 7.39 5.50
CA ALA A 127 2.81 7.98 4.56
C ALA A 127 2.70 7.19 3.26
N ASP A 128 3.80 6.63 2.76
CA ASP A 128 3.78 5.73 1.59
C ASP A 128 2.89 4.50 1.83
N LYS A 129 2.96 3.88 3.01
CA LYS A 129 2.12 2.71 3.37
C LYS A 129 0.65 3.09 3.52
N VAL A 130 0.34 4.21 4.17
CA VAL A 130 -1.05 4.66 4.32
C VAL A 130 -1.65 5.07 2.97
N ARG A 131 -0.88 5.72 2.08
CA ARG A 131 -1.29 5.95 0.69
C ARG A 131 -1.58 4.64 -0.05
N GLN A 132 -0.73 3.62 0.11
CA GLN A 132 -0.96 2.31 -0.50
C GLN A 132 -2.28 1.69 -0.03
N LEU A 133 -2.55 1.67 1.29
CA LEU A 133 -3.79 1.14 1.85
C LEU A 133 -5.03 1.94 1.39
N TRP A 134 -4.92 3.27 1.38
CA TRP A 134 -5.97 4.15 0.87
C TRP A 134 -6.31 3.85 -0.59
N LEU A 135 -5.33 3.77 -1.47
CA LEU A 135 -5.53 3.51 -2.90
C LEU A 135 -6.09 2.10 -3.14
N TYR A 136 -5.68 1.09 -2.37
CA TYR A 136 -6.29 -0.24 -2.47
C TYR A 136 -7.76 -0.21 -2.11
N ARG A 137 -8.14 0.41 -0.99
CA ARG A 137 -9.54 0.55 -0.62
C ARG A 137 -10.32 1.31 -1.69
N PHE A 138 -9.77 2.43 -2.17
CA PHE A 138 -10.40 3.23 -3.22
C PHE A 138 -10.64 2.41 -4.49
N MET A 139 -9.63 1.71 -5.01
CA MET A 139 -9.79 0.86 -6.20
C MET A 139 -10.75 -0.31 -5.98
N LEU A 140 -10.80 -0.87 -4.77
CA LEU A 140 -11.67 -1.98 -4.43
C LEU A 140 -13.16 -1.57 -4.39
N GLU A 141 -13.45 -0.39 -3.83
CA GLU A 141 -14.81 0.15 -3.72
C GLU A 141 -15.27 0.84 -5.03
N SER A 142 -14.34 1.32 -5.86
CA SER A 142 -14.65 1.98 -7.15
C SER A 142 -14.63 1.06 -8.37
N ASP A 143 -14.43 -0.25 -8.20
CA ASP A 143 -14.49 -1.23 -9.29
C ASP A 143 -15.87 -1.18 -9.97
N GLU A 144 -15.91 -0.87 -11.27
CA GLU A 144 -17.16 -0.72 -12.02
C GLU A 144 -17.86 -2.05 -12.29
N LEU A 145 -17.12 -3.16 -12.36
CA LEU A 145 -17.66 -4.47 -12.68
C LEU A 145 -18.09 -5.23 -11.43
N HIS A 146 -17.29 -5.13 -10.37
CA HIS A 146 -17.50 -5.89 -9.14
C HIS A 146 -17.19 -5.03 -7.89
N PRO A 147 -17.91 -3.92 -7.67
CA PRO A 147 -17.63 -3.01 -6.55
C PRO A 147 -17.73 -3.75 -5.22
N ALA A 148 -16.73 -3.56 -4.36
CA ALA A 148 -16.86 -4.01 -2.99
C ALA A 148 -17.79 -3.09 -2.19
N PRO A 149 -18.49 -3.60 -1.16
CA PRO A 149 -19.36 -2.77 -0.35
C PRO A 149 -18.60 -1.64 0.37
N PRO A 150 -19.25 -0.49 0.63
CA PRO A 150 -18.65 0.62 1.38
C PRO A 150 -18.09 0.19 2.74
N GLY A 151 -16.95 0.78 3.11
CA GLY A 151 -16.25 0.43 4.34
C GLY A 151 -15.41 -0.83 4.23
N SER A 152 -15.18 -1.32 3.01
CA SER A 152 -14.22 -2.39 2.73
C SER A 152 -12.81 -1.94 3.14
N GLU A 153 -11.92 -2.90 3.37
CA GLU A 153 -10.69 -2.66 4.09
C GLU A 153 -9.46 -2.93 3.21
N ALA A 154 -8.34 -2.32 3.59
CA ALA A 154 -7.02 -2.69 3.10
C ALA A 154 -6.10 -2.86 4.31
N ALA A 155 -5.31 -3.93 4.30
CA ALA A 155 -4.41 -4.26 5.40
C ALA A 155 -3.05 -4.74 4.89
N ILE A 156 -2.03 -4.50 5.71
CA ILE A 156 -0.69 -5.06 5.55
C ILE A 156 -0.53 -6.26 6.48
N MET A 157 0.00 -7.37 5.95
CA MET A 157 0.50 -8.50 6.72
C MET A 157 2.03 -8.42 6.78
N SER A 158 2.56 -8.01 7.94
CA SER A 158 4.01 -7.92 8.19
C SER A 158 4.56 -9.30 8.54
N LEU A 159 5.24 -9.96 7.60
CA LEU A 159 5.77 -11.31 7.82
C LEU A 159 6.87 -11.35 8.89
N ARG A 160 7.53 -10.21 9.18
CA ARG A 160 8.47 -10.08 10.31
C ARG A 160 7.78 -9.87 11.67
N LYS A 161 6.51 -9.47 11.68
CA LYS A 161 5.69 -9.25 12.89
C LYS A 161 4.28 -9.84 12.72
N ILE A 162 4.23 -11.12 12.37
CA ILE A 162 2.98 -11.87 12.15
C ILE A 162 2.04 -11.78 13.36
N ASP A 163 2.60 -11.71 14.57
CA ASP A 163 1.85 -11.69 15.83
C ASP A 163 1.06 -10.38 16.03
N GLU A 164 1.38 -9.30 15.29
CA GLU A 164 0.57 -8.07 15.30
C GLU A 164 -0.70 -8.18 14.41
N GLY A 165 -0.83 -9.30 13.68
CA GLY A 165 -1.96 -9.58 12.79
C GLY A 165 -2.01 -8.68 11.56
N LEU A 166 -3.21 -8.50 11.01
CA LEU A 166 -3.46 -7.57 9.91
C LEU A 166 -3.41 -6.13 10.41
N LEU A 167 -2.53 -5.34 9.80
CA LEU A 167 -2.31 -3.94 10.14
C LEU A 167 -3.09 -3.03 9.19
N THR A 168 -4.03 -2.26 9.72
CA THR A 168 -4.83 -1.28 8.97
C THR A 168 -4.43 0.14 9.32
N ALA A 169 -4.77 1.10 8.45
CA ALA A 169 -4.67 2.52 8.73
C ALA A 169 -6.07 3.12 8.93
N PRO A 170 -6.27 4.03 9.90
CA PRO A 170 -7.49 4.84 9.98
C PRO A 170 -7.56 5.77 8.76
N LEU A 171 -8.70 5.80 8.06
CA LEU A 171 -8.90 6.59 6.83
C LEU A 171 -10.10 7.55 6.93
N ASP A 172 -10.74 7.63 8.10
CA ASP A 172 -11.83 8.56 8.43
C ASP A 172 -11.45 10.04 8.21
N PHE A 173 -10.17 10.37 8.42
CA PHE A 173 -9.64 11.72 8.21
C PHE A 173 -9.81 12.22 6.78
N ILE A 174 -10.01 11.33 5.80
CA ILE A 174 -10.20 11.71 4.40
C ILE A 174 -11.54 12.42 4.23
N THR A 175 -12.63 11.81 4.71
CA THR A 175 -13.97 12.41 4.64
C THR A 175 -14.09 13.60 5.58
N GLU A 176 -13.52 13.52 6.80
CA GLU A 176 -13.50 14.64 7.75
C GLU A 176 -12.68 15.83 7.24
N GLY A 177 -11.51 15.58 6.65
CA GLY A 177 -10.57 16.60 6.23
C GLY A 177 -10.94 17.26 4.90
N THR A 178 -11.69 16.57 4.04
CA THR A 178 -12.25 17.14 2.80
C THR A 178 -13.63 17.77 3.01
N GLY A 179 -14.34 17.38 4.07
CA GLY A 179 -15.75 17.74 4.28
C GLY A 179 -16.73 16.99 3.38
N GLU A 180 -16.25 16.06 2.54
CA GLU A 180 -17.08 15.21 1.68
C GLU A 180 -17.41 13.90 2.42
N PRO A 181 -18.68 13.61 2.73
CA PRO A 181 -19.07 12.41 3.48
C PRO A 181 -18.89 11.10 2.70
N ASP A 182 -18.87 11.14 1.36
CA ASP A 182 -18.64 9.96 0.53
C ASP A 182 -17.15 9.71 0.33
N PHE A 183 -16.66 8.58 0.86
CA PHE A 183 -15.24 8.21 0.77
C PHE A 183 -14.71 8.11 -0.67
N LEU A 184 -15.51 7.64 -1.63
CA LEU A 184 -15.10 7.52 -3.03
C LEU A 184 -14.98 8.90 -3.67
N LYS A 185 -15.94 9.80 -3.43
CA LYS A 185 -15.86 11.18 -3.93
C LYS A 185 -14.70 11.94 -3.31
N ALA A 186 -14.54 11.85 -1.99
CA ALA A 186 -13.43 12.47 -1.28
C ALA A 186 -12.08 11.97 -1.83
N SER A 187 -11.94 10.65 -2.01
CA SER A 187 -10.74 10.04 -2.58
C SER A 187 -10.49 10.45 -4.04
N ALA A 188 -11.52 10.50 -4.86
CA ALA A 188 -11.42 10.96 -6.25
C ALA A 188 -10.92 12.40 -6.33
N GLU A 189 -11.42 13.30 -5.47
CA GLU A 189 -10.93 14.67 -5.38
C GLU A 189 -9.45 14.71 -4.97
N LEU A 190 -9.02 13.90 -4.00
CA LEU A 190 -7.61 13.83 -3.59
C LEU A 190 -6.69 13.30 -4.71
N VAL A 191 -7.14 12.30 -5.48
CA VAL A 191 -6.40 11.82 -6.66
C VAL A 191 -6.35 12.90 -7.73
N ALA A 192 -7.45 13.62 -7.98
CA ALA A 192 -7.48 14.73 -8.93
C ALA A 192 -6.55 15.88 -8.49
N ARG A 193 -6.46 16.17 -7.18
CA ARG A 193 -5.47 17.11 -6.60
C ARG A 193 -4.04 16.66 -6.89
N LEU A 194 -3.72 15.39 -6.68
CA LEU A 194 -2.39 14.84 -7.00
C LEU A 194 -2.09 14.96 -8.50
N ALA A 195 -3.03 14.63 -9.37
CA ALA A 195 -2.86 14.75 -10.81
C ALA A 195 -2.63 16.20 -11.25
N ARG A 196 -3.41 17.15 -10.72
CA ARG A 196 -3.21 18.59 -10.98
C ARG A 196 -1.82 19.04 -10.55
N ARG A 197 -1.38 18.62 -9.37
CA ARG A 197 -0.07 18.95 -8.81
C ARG A 197 1.09 18.40 -9.65
N VAL A 198 1.02 17.12 -10.04
CA VAL A 198 2.03 16.47 -10.90
C VAL A 198 2.14 17.12 -12.28
N LEU A 199 1.04 17.68 -12.78
CA LEU A 199 0.97 18.32 -14.09
C LEU A 199 1.11 19.85 -14.03
N ASP A 200 1.33 20.44 -12.85
CA ASP A 200 1.48 21.88 -12.68
C ASP A 200 2.87 22.31 -13.19
N PRO A 201 2.96 23.08 -14.29
CA PRO A 201 4.25 23.52 -14.83
C PRO A 201 4.95 24.55 -13.91
N THR A 202 4.24 25.11 -12.93
CA THR A 202 4.80 26.08 -11.98
C THR A 202 5.40 25.41 -10.75
N GLU A 203 5.06 24.14 -10.48
CA GLU A 203 5.68 23.37 -9.41
C GLU A 203 6.98 22.71 -9.91
N ALA A 204 8.10 23.13 -9.33
CA ALA A 204 9.40 22.56 -9.68
C ALA A 204 9.52 21.11 -9.20
N ILE A 205 9.96 20.22 -10.10
CA ILE A 205 10.40 18.88 -9.72
C ILE A 205 11.65 19.01 -8.84
N ARG A 206 11.53 18.61 -7.57
CA ARG A 206 12.61 18.68 -6.58
C ARG A 206 13.06 17.31 -6.11
N LYS A 207 14.32 17.22 -5.69
CA LYS A 207 14.87 16.03 -5.04
C LYS A 207 14.24 15.88 -3.66
N THR A 208 14.02 14.64 -3.22
CA THR A 208 13.51 14.39 -1.87
C THR A 208 14.50 14.87 -0.81
N ASP A 209 13.99 15.40 0.29
CA ASP A 209 14.79 15.77 1.46
C ASP A 209 15.12 14.54 2.33
N ASP A 210 14.46 13.40 2.09
CA ASP A 210 14.74 12.13 2.76
C ASP A 210 15.99 11.46 2.17
N LEU A 211 17.13 11.68 2.83
CA LEU A 211 18.42 11.12 2.44
C LEU A 211 18.48 9.59 2.55
N ALA A 212 17.65 8.95 3.39
CA ALA A 212 17.62 7.50 3.50
C ALA A 212 17.11 6.87 2.20
N LYS A 213 16.14 7.53 1.53
CA LYS A 213 15.69 7.10 0.18
C LYS A 213 16.80 7.20 -0.87
N CYS A 214 17.75 8.13 -0.70
CA CYS A 214 18.85 8.30 -1.63
C CYS A 214 19.90 7.18 -1.55
N GLU A 215 19.99 6.47 -0.41
CA GLU A 215 20.96 5.37 -0.21
C GLU A 215 20.76 4.24 -1.23
N TYR A 216 19.50 3.93 -1.55
CA TYR A 216 19.11 2.84 -2.44
C TYR A 216 18.55 3.34 -3.79
N CYS A 217 18.73 4.62 -4.10
CA CYS A 217 18.17 5.23 -5.31
C CYS A 217 18.97 4.82 -6.56
N PRO A 218 18.35 4.16 -7.57
CA PRO A 218 19.05 3.75 -8.79
C PRO A 218 19.52 4.95 -9.64
N TYR A 219 18.91 6.11 -9.45
CA TYR A 219 19.24 7.34 -10.17
C TYR A 219 20.33 8.17 -9.49
N ARG A 220 20.93 7.71 -8.39
CA ARG A 220 21.97 8.47 -7.65
C ARG A 220 23.09 9.01 -8.55
N GLY A 221 23.50 8.24 -9.57
CA GLY A 221 24.56 8.64 -10.51
C GLY A 221 24.19 9.80 -11.45
N ILE A 222 22.91 10.02 -11.73
CA ILE A 222 22.42 11.13 -12.58
C ILE A 222 21.65 12.20 -11.78
N CYS A 223 21.44 11.96 -10.49
CA CYS A 223 20.68 12.85 -9.61
C CYS A 223 21.38 14.22 -9.45
N ALA A 224 22.71 14.30 -9.69
CA ALA A 224 23.50 15.52 -9.48
C ALA A 224 23.22 16.15 -8.10
N ARG A 225 23.08 15.30 -7.07
CA ARG A 225 23.03 15.69 -5.66
C ARG A 225 24.41 15.52 -5.06
#